data_AF-A0A353BUI7-F1
#
_entry.id   AF-A0A353BUI7-F1
#
_cell.length_a   1.000
_cell.length_b   1.000
_cell.length_c   1.000
_cell.angle_alpha   90.00
_cell.angle_beta   90.00
_cell.angle_gamma   90.00
#
_symmetry.space_group_name_H-M   'P 1'
#
loop_
_entity.id
_entity.type
_entity.pdbx_description
1 polymer ?
#
loop_
_entity_poly.entity_id
_entity_poly.type
_entity_poly.pdbx_seq_one_letter_code
_entity_poly.pdbx_strand_id
1 'polypeptide(L)'
;MGIKVVKFGGSSPADAGQFQKVQAIIQADTERRYVVPSAPGKRNAADQKITDLLYLCHAQAEQVIPFEEVFQLIGNRYLEIVEKLGCKLNLHPYIKINALN
;
A
#
# COMPACT_ATOMS: atom_id res chain seq x y z
N MET A 1 -9.09 -24.28 20.83
CA MET A 1 -8.90 -22.86 20.46
C MET A 1 -7.41 -22.62 20.29
N GLY A 2 -7.00 -22.29 19.08
CA GLY A 2 -5.59 -22.07 18.74
C GLY A 2 -5.38 -20.66 18.22
N ILE A 3 -4.19 -20.11 18.42
CA ILE A 3 -3.83 -18.84 17.80
C ILE A 3 -3.65 -19.07 16.30
N LYS A 4 -4.44 -18.39 15.46
CA LYS A 4 -4.24 -18.36 14.02
C LYS A 4 -3.65 -17.02 13.59
N VAL A 5 -2.60 -17.10 12.79
CA VAL A 5 -1.94 -15.97 12.15
C VAL A 5 -2.13 -16.11 10.65
N VAL A 6 -2.49 -15.01 9.98
CA VAL A 6 -2.60 -14.97 8.53
C VAL A 6 -1.59 -13.98 7.95
N LYS A 7 -0.98 -14.38 6.83
CA LYS A 7 -0.06 -13.53 6.07
C LYS A 7 -0.59 -13.34 4.66
N PHE A 8 -0.60 -12.09 4.21
CA PHE A 8 -1.02 -11.72 2.86
C PHE A 8 0.18 -11.19 2.07
N GLY A 9 0.47 -11.83 0.94
CA GLY A 9 1.53 -11.39 0.01
C GLY A 9 1.11 -10.14 -0.75
N GLY A 10 2.03 -9.52 -1.50
CA GLY A 10 1.79 -8.21 -2.12
C GLY A 10 0.65 -8.15 -3.15
N SER A 11 0.25 -9.26 -3.78
CA SER A 11 -0.92 -9.27 -4.65
C SER A 11 -2.25 -9.09 -3.89
N SER A 12 -2.29 -9.47 -2.62
CA SER A 12 -3.50 -9.41 -1.78
C SER A 12 -3.87 -8.00 -1.30
N PRO A 13 -2.93 -7.06 -1.09
CA PRO A 13 -3.23 -5.64 -0.91
C PRO A 13 -2.94 -4.80 -2.16
N ALA A 14 -3.00 -5.36 -3.38
CA ALA A 14 -2.64 -4.63 -4.61
C ALA A 14 -3.60 -3.47 -4.95
N ASP A 15 -4.88 -3.61 -4.61
CA ASP A 15 -5.95 -2.63 -4.81
C ASP A 15 -7.10 -2.84 -3.81
N ALA A 16 -8.08 -1.92 -3.81
CA ALA A 16 -9.24 -1.96 -2.91
C ALA A 16 -10.08 -3.24 -3.05
N GLY A 17 -10.23 -3.79 -4.25
CA GLY A 17 -10.98 -5.03 -4.47
C GLY A 17 -10.28 -6.24 -3.84
N GLN A 18 -8.94 -6.28 -3.87
CA GLN A 18 -8.18 -7.30 -3.17
C GLN A 18 -8.26 -7.14 -1.65
N PHE A 19 -8.26 -5.91 -1.13
CA PHE A 19 -8.50 -5.64 0.30
C PHE A 19 -9.86 -6.18 0.78
N GLN A 20 -10.92 -6.03 0.00
CA GLN A 20 -12.24 -6.59 0.33
C GLN A 20 -12.21 -8.12 0.43
N LYS A 21 -11.48 -8.79 -0.48
CA LYS A 21 -11.27 -10.26 -0.40
C LYS A 21 -10.50 -10.65 0.85
N VAL A 22 -9.44 -9.91 1.18
CA VAL A 22 -8.65 -10.10 2.41
C VAL A 22 -9.52 -9.96 3.65
N GLN A 23 -10.36 -8.92 3.70
CA GLN A 23 -11.31 -8.70 4.79
C GLN A 23 -12.27 -9.89 4.95
N ALA A 24 -12.85 -10.38 3.85
CA ALA A 24 -13.75 -11.53 3.87
C ALA A 24 -13.04 -12.80 4.40
N ILE A 25 -11.79 -13.03 3.99
CA ILE A 25 -10.98 -14.15 4.50
C ILE A 25 -10.74 -14.01 6.01
N ILE A 26 -10.38 -12.82 6.49
CA ILE A 26 -10.15 -12.59 7.92
C ILE A 26 -11.44 -12.83 8.72
N GLN A 27 -12.57 -12.29 8.25
CA GLN A 27 -13.85 -12.37 8.95
C GLN A 27 -14.50 -13.76 8.92
N ALA A 28 -14.12 -14.63 7.98
CA ALA A 28 -14.65 -15.99 7.88
C ALA A 28 -14.23 -16.90 9.04
N ASP A 29 -13.24 -16.51 9.85
CA ASP A 29 -12.76 -17.30 11.00
C ASP A 29 -12.31 -16.36 12.12
N THR A 30 -13.07 -16.34 13.22
CA THR A 30 -12.84 -15.44 14.35
C THR A 30 -11.54 -15.71 15.10
N GLU A 31 -10.88 -16.86 14.89
CA GLU A 31 -9.55 -17.13 15.44
C GLU A 31 -8.42 -16.40 14.70
N ARG A 32 -8.67 -15.82 13.51
CA ARG A 32 -7.70 -15.05 12.70
C ARG A 32 -7.52 -13.63 13.22
N ARG A 33 -6.90 -13.50 14.40
CA ARG A 33 -6.73 -12.21 15.09
C ARG A 33 -5.46 -11.45 14.72
N TYR A 34 -4.48 -12.13 14.12
CA TYR A 34 -3.20 -11.54 13.75
C TYR A 34 -3.01 -11.57 12.23
N VAL A 35 -2.83 -10.38 11.64
CA VAL A 35 -2.74 -10.18 10.19
C VAL A 35 -1.41 -9.53 9.86
N VAL A 36 -0.61 -10.19 9.02
CA VAL A 36 0.68 -9.69 8.54
C VAL A 36 0.57 -9.37 7.04
N PRO A 37 0.37 -8.10 6.65
CA PRO A 37 0.36 -7.70 5.26
C PRO A 37 1.78 -7.46 4.72
N SER A 38 1.96 -7.66 3.42
CA SER A 38 3.07 -7.06 2.66
C SER A 38 2.66 -5.67 2.15
N ALA A 39 3.58 -4.92 1.55
CA ALA A 39 3.23 -3.71 0.79
C ALA A 39 2.34 -4.05 -0.42
N PRO A 40 1.55 -3.08 -0.95
CA PRO A 40 0.80 -3.24 -2.19
C PRO A 40 1.71 -3.67 -3.34
N GLY A 41 1.39 -4.82 -3.91
CA GLY A 41 2.05 -5.37 -5.08
C GLY A 41 1.48 -4.83 -6.38
N LYS A 42 1.96 -5.40 -7.48
CA LYS A 42 1.52 -5.04 -8.83
C LYS A 42 0.05 -5.45 -9.06
N ARG A 43 -0.76 -4.56 -9.64
CA ARG A 43 -2.14 -4.85 -10.11
C ARG A 43 -2.15 -5.71 -11.38
N ASN A 44 -1.15 -5.52 -12.23
CA ASN A 44 -0.96 -6.23 -13.49
C ASN A 44 0.54 -6.25 -13.85
N ALA A 45 0.92 -6.92 -14.94
CA ALA A 45 2.32 -7.09 -15.32
C ALA A 45 3.06 -5.75 -15.58
N ALA A 46 2.35 -4.73 -16.06
CA ALA A 46 2.90 -3.40 -16.37
C ALA A 46 2.96 -2.47 -15.15
N ASP A 47 2.31 -2.83 -14.04
CA ASP A 47 2.28 -2.00 -12.84
C ASP A 47 3.63 -2.02 -12.11
N GLN A 48 3.91 -0.94 -11.37
CA GLN A 48 5.13 -0.81 -10.57
C GLN A 48 4.90 -1.32 -9.14
N LYS A 49 5.94 -1.89 -8.54
CA LYS A 49 5.88 -2.41 -7.17
C LYS A 49 6.24 -1.29 -6.19
N ILE A 50 5.42 -1.09 -5.16
CA ILE A 50 5.61 0.00 -4.20
C ILE A 50 6.99 -0.02 -3.54
N THR A 51 7.48 -1.20 -3.15
CA THR A 51 8.82 -1.33 -2.55
C THR A 51 9.92 -0.88 -3.50
N ASP A 52 9.79 -1.15 -4.80
CA ASP A 52 10.81 -0.79 -5.79
C ASP A 52 10.77 0.73 -6.05
N LEU A 53 9.58 1.35 -6.03
CA LEU A 53 9.44 2.80 -6.07
C LEU A 53 10.07 3.48 -4.84
N LEU A 54 9.95 2.87 -3.65
CA LEU A 54 10.61 3.40 -2.44
C LEU A 54 12.14 3.34 -2.56
N TYR A 55 12.69 2.25 -3.12
CA TYR A 55 14.12 2.18 -3.44
C TYR A 55 14.53 3.23 -4.47
N LEU A 56 13.68 3.51 -5.45
CA LEU A 56 13.95 4.56 -6.44
C LEU A 56 13.98 5.95 -5.80
N CYS A 57 13.03 6.26 -4.90
CA CYS A 57 13.09 7.51 -4.13
C CYS A 57 14.40 7.63 -3.35
N HIS A 58 14.82 6.54 -2.70
CA HIS A 58 16.09 6.53 -1.96
C HIS A 58 17.29 6.80 -2.87
N ALA A 59 17.38 6.10 -4.02
CA ALA A 59 18.47 6.28 -4.96
C ALA A 59 18.51 7.69 -5.58
N GLN A 60 17.35 8.31 -5.84
CA GLN A 60 17.25 9.69 -6.30
C GLN A 60 17.71 10.67 -5.21
N ALA A 61 17.26 10.47 -3.97
CA ALA A 61 17.67 11.30 -2.84
C ALA A 61 19.18 11.25 -2.58
N GLU A 62 19.81 10.06 -2.67
CA GLU A 62 21.27 9.91 -2.56
C GLU A 62 22.04 10.69 -3.62
N GLN A 63 21.44 10.89 -4.79
CA GLN A 63 22.03 11.63 -5.90
C GLN A 63 21.63 13.12 -5.90
N VAL A 64 20.92 13.59 -4.86
CA VAL A 64 20.37 14.95 -4.79
C VAL A 64 19.45 15.27 -5.99
N ILE A 65 18.77 14.24 -6.50
CA ILE A 65 17.76 14.35 -7.55
C ILE A 65 16.38 14.42 -6.88
N PRO A 66 15.51 15.36 -7.30
CA PRO A 66 14.11 15.41 -6.86
C PRO A 66 13.40 14.06 -7.08
N PHE A 67 12.70 13.57 -6.06
CA PHE A 67 12.01 12.27 -6.08
C PHE A 67 10.49 12.40 -5.87
N GLU A 68 9.97 13.62 -5.89
CA GLU A 68 8.59 13.98 -5.62
C GLU A 68 7.63 13.26 -6.58
N GLU A 69 7.98 13.15 -7.85
CA GLU A 69 7.18 12.44 -8.85
C GLU A 69 7.04 10.94 -8.52
N VAL A 70 8.14 10.30 -8.11
CA VAL A 70 8.13 8.88 -7.73
C VAL A 70 7.36 8.68 -6.43
N PHE A 71 7.56 9.56 -5.47
CA PHE A 71 6.81 9.55 -4.22
C PHE A 71 5.31 9.76 -4.44
N GLN A 72 4.94 10.55 -5.44
CA GLN A 72 3.55 10.73 -5.83
C GLN A 72 2.89 9.47 -6.34
N LEU A 73 3.59 8.65 -7.13
CA LEU A 73 3.06 7.35 -7.55
C LEU A 73 2.75 6.44 -6.34
N ILE A 74 3.61 6.47 -5.32
CA ILE A 74 3.40 5.75 -4.06
C ILE A 74 2.19 6.32 -3.31
N GLY A 75 2.16 7.64 -3.11
CA GLY A 75 1.09 8.32 -2.38
C GLY A 75 -0.29 8.10 -3.01
N ASN A 76 -0.38 8.27 -4.33
CA ASN A 76 -1.61 8.05 -5.08
C ASN A 76 -2.13 6.61 -4.94
N ARG A 77 -1.24 5.61 -4.87
CA ARG A 77 -1.66 4.22 -4.62
C ARG A 77 -2.43 4.09 -3.31
N TYR A 78 -1.91 4.66 -2.23
CA TYR A 78 -2.53 4.53 -0.92
C TYR A 78 -3.80 5.38 -0.80
N LEU A 79 -3.80 6.60 -1.37
CA LEU A 79 -4.99 7.46 -1.41
C LEU A 79 -6.14 6.78 -2.18
N GLU A 80 -5.86 6.23 -3.36
CA GLU A 80 -6.84 5.50 -4.17
C GLU A 80 -7.44 4.31 -3.40
N ILE A 81 -6.61 3.54 -2.69
CA ILE A 81 -7.08 2.39 -1.89
C ILE A 81 -7.98 2.85 -0.76
N VAL A 82 -7.56 3.84 0.02
CA VAL A 82 -8.32 4.38 1.17
C VAL A 82 -9.66 4.95 0.72
N GLU A 83 -9.66 5.74 -0.36
CA GLU A 83 -10.86 6.34 -0.93
C GLU A 83 -11.84 5.28 -1.43
N LYS A 84 -11.38 4.32 -2.25
CA LYS A 84 -12.25 3.26 -2.80
C LYS A 84 -12.78 2.30 -1.74
N LEU A 85 -12.06 2.14 -0.62
CA LEU A 85 -12.55 1.38 0.53
C LEU A 85 -13.50 2.18 1.43
N GLY A 86 -13.66 3.49 1.20
CA GLY A 86 -14.47 4.36 2.06
C GLY A 86 -13.92 4.47 3.49
N CYS A 87 -12.61 4.34 3.66
CA CYS A 87 -11.97 4.38 4.97
C CYS A 87 -12.01 5.80 5.56
N LYS A 88 -12.29 5.92 6.86
CA LYS A 88 -12.24 7.20 7.60
C LYS A 88 -10.82 7.75 7.79
N LEU A 89 -9.81 7.02 7.32
CA LEU A 89 -8.40 7.37 7.46
C LEU A 89 -8.06 8.50 6.49
N ASN A 90 -7.53 9.62 7.00
CA ASN A 90 -7.04 10.70 6.15
C ASN A 90 -5.52 10.60 5.99
N LEU A 91 -5.07 10.24 4.78
CA LEU A 91 -3.65 10.13 4.45
C LEU A 91 -3.03 11.41 3.89
N HIS A 92 -3.82 12.41 3.49
CA HIS A 92 -3.32 13.65 2.90
C HIS A 92 -2.25 14.38 3.75
N PRO A 93 -2.37 14.46 5.09
CA PRO A 93 -1.34 15.13 5.90
C PRO A 93 0.04 14.46 5.86
N TYR A 94 0.11 13.18 5.51
CA TYR A 94 1.35 12.39 5.46
C TYR A 94 1.95 12.33 4.05
N ILE A 95 1.13 12.53 3.03
CA ILE A 95 1.53 12.55 1.63
C ILE A 95 1.68 14.02 1.24
N LYS A 96 2.73 14.66 1.76
CA LYS A 96 3.09 16.04 1.42
C LYS A 96 4.05 16.02 0.23
N ILE A 97 3.63 16.64 -0.86
CA ILE A 97 4.56 17.15 -1.87
C ILE A 97 4.83 18.57 -1.43
N ASN A 98 6.07 18.90 -1.14
CA ASN A 98 6.42 20.31 -1.22
C ASN A 98 6.34 20.64 -2.71
N ALA A 99 5.29 21.35 -3.13
CA ALA A 99 5.34 22.04 -4.41
C ALA A 99 6.60 22.91 -4.34
N LEU A 100 7.60 22.56 -5.15
CA LEU A 100 8.75 23.42 -5.37
C LEU A 100 8.17 24.73 -5.92
N ASN A 101 8.20 25.78 -5.08
CA ASN A 101 8.04 27.16 -5.55
C ASN A 101 9.26 27.54 -6.37
#